data_AF-A0A813GGB7-F1
#
_entry.id   AF-A0A813GGB7-F1
#
_cell.length_a   1.000
_cell.length_b   1.000
_cell.length_c   1.000
_cell.angle_alpha   90.00
_cell.angle_beta   90.00
_cell.angle_gamma   90.00
#
_symmetry.space_group_name_H-M   'P 1'
#
loop_
_entity.id
_entity.type
_entity.pdbx_description
1 polymer ?
#
loop_
_entity_poly.entity_id
_entity_poly.type
_entity_poly.pdbx_seq_one_letter_code
_entity_poly.pdbx_strand_id
1 'polypeptide(L)'
;MGDRDLKKLFRGHSASPYFMAGQQVLMAAWRRAKRSKSLPGIWRDVGWVHTLCTFLQKIGCLEVAAWRWTTRLGGIIDLDPSSEDFDQTSGAVGHNTREAWRQTLFERWLARTDARIDSRQCQASAYNEQRCTLTRKLVANDTHRFAVVTGASVSPQKFEVMLSRKNRRNGREPNTILCHCCKEVRGADWEHMVWKCEASGKPPELAAPTDLLQRRLGWASTARTRAYNFAVLDWMAEVRQRILEERYEHMSSAPKAKRTSKTAAAAKAASYCSSNNHSNRQTAMGAAAATTAATATATAAATRQPQKRKAASQSSGRGASASGDQEAVMSSSKKSKLSTLAKKRKICEVLNGCPPLKKYRRSTAAAVPSGVVN
;
A
#
# COMPACT_ATOMS: atom_id res chain seq x y z
N MET A 1 0.07 -14.67 6.45
CA MET A 1 -0.56 -13.64 5.60
C MET A 1 0.21 -12.33 5.75
N GLY A 2 0.46 -11.59 4.66
CA GLY A 2 1.13 -10.28 4.74
C GLY A 2 0.31 -9.22 5.48
N ASP A 3 0.99 -8.19 5.97
CA ASP A 3 0.38 -7.10 6.73
C ASP A 3 -0.62 -6.29 5.87
N ARG A 4 -1.77 -5.95 6.45
CA ARG A 4 -2.84 -5.25 5.74
C ARG A 4 -2.45 -3.84 5.34
N ASP A 5 -1.72 -3.13 6.18
CA ASP A 5 -1.37 -1.73 5.96
C ASP A 5 -0.21 -1.62 4.97
N LEU A 6 0.79 -2.51 5.06
CA LEU A 6 1.84 -2.61 4.03
C LEU A 6 1.28 -2.99 2.65
N LYS A 7 0.30 -3.91 2.59
CA LYS A 7 -0.37 -4.25 1.32
C LYS A 7 -1.02 -3.02 0.67
N LYS A 8 -1.72 -2.19 1.45
CA LYS A 8 -2.33 -0.94 0.95
C LYS A 8 -1.27 0.07 0.52
N LEU A 9 -0.21 0.22 1.31
CA LEU A 9 0.91 1.13 1.02
C LEU A 9 1.54 0.84 -0.35
N PHE A 10 1.76 -0.44 -0.67
CA PHE A 10 2.40 -0.85 -1.92
C PHE A 10 1.47 -1.02 -3.11
N ARG A 11 0.22 -1.46 -2.91
CA ARG A 11 -0.79 -1.49 -3.99
C ARG A 11 -1.26 -0.09 -4.38
N GLY A 12 -1.08 0.88 -3.50
CA GLY A 12 -1.50 2.25 -3.71
C GLY A 12 -2.95 2.51 -3.32
N HIS A 13 -3.32 3.78 -3.43
CA HIS A 13 -4.58 4.33 -2.93
C HIS A 13 -5.84 3.76 -3.60
N SER A 14 -5.75 3.37 -4.87
CA SER A 14 -6.85 2.74 -5.60
C SER A 14 -7.31 1.41 -4.99
N ALA A 15 -6.47 0.74 -4.20
CA ALA A 15 -6.83 -0.50 -3.50
C ALA A 15 -7.66 -0.29 -2.22
N SER A 16 -7.94 0.97 -1.83
CA SER A 16 -8.68 1.31 -0.61
C SER A 16 -9.94 2.10 -0.95
N PRO A 17 -11.12 1.46 -1.04
CA PRO A 17 -12.39 2.13 -1.35
C PRO A 17 -12.70 3.30 -0.41
N TYR A 18 -12.41 3.14 0.88
CA TYR A 18 -12.54 4.19 1.88
C TYR A 18 -11.69 5.44 1.54
N PHE A 19 -10.45 5.23 1.12
CA PHE A 19 -9.57 6.35 0.77
C PHE A 19 -10.02 7.03 -0.52
N MET A 20 -10.41 6.23 -1.53
CA MET A 20 -10.95 6.74 -2.79
C MET A 20 -12.18 7.62 -2.55
N ALA A 21 -13.14 7.17 -1.73
CA ALA A 21 -14.33 7.96 -1.40
C ALA A 21 -13.95 9.29 -0.70
N GLY A 22 -13.10 9.23 0.35
CA GLY A 22 -12.66 10.42 1.07
C GLY A 22 -11.91 11.41 0.19
N GLN A 23 -11.01 10.93 -0.67
CA GLN A 23 -10.29 11.77 -1.62
C GLN A 23 -11.24 12.43 -2.63
N GLN A 24 -12.26 11.72 -3.12
CA GLN A 24 -13.25 12.32 -4.03
C GLN A 24 -14.07 13.43 -3.37
N VAL A 25 -14.48 13.23 -2.11
CA VAL A 25 -15.17 14.28 -1.32
C VAL A 25 -14.27 15.49 -1.14
N LEU A 26 -13.00 15.28 -0.74
CA LEU A 26 -12.02 16.36 -0.60
C LEU A 26 -11.85 17.14 -1.92
N MET A 27 -11.67 16.45 -3.04
CA MET A 27 -11.48 17.09 -4.33
C MET A 27 -12.75 17.81 -4.81
N ALA A 28 -13.94 17.33 -4.46
CA ALA A 28 -15.19 18.02 -4.73
C ALA A 28 -15.31 19.31 -3.91
N ALA A 29 -14.95 19.28 -2.63
CA ALA A 29 -14.91 20.44 -1.75
C ALA A 29 -13.92 21.50 -2.28
N TRP A 30 -12.71 21.07 -2.65
CA TRP A 30 -11.70 21.94 -3.26
C TRP A 30 -12.19 22.59 -4.56
N ARG A 31 -12.79 21.81 -5.48
CA ARG A 31 -13.37 22.35 -6.72
C ARG A 31 -14.48 23.36 -6.45
N ARG A 32 -15.31 23.12 -5.43
CA ARG A 32 -16.39 24.03 -5.03
C ARG A 32 -15.83 25.34 -4.48
N ALA A 33 -14.85 25.27 -3.57
CA ALA A 33 -14.21 26.44 -2.98
C ALA A 33 -13.50 27.28 -4.05
N LYS A 34 -12.73 26.63 -4.94
CA LYS A 34 -12.08 27.27 -6.08
C LYS A 34 -13.06 28.01 -6.99
N ARG A 35 -14.21 27.40 -7.30
CA ARG A 35 -15.20 27.98 -8.21
C ARG A 35 -15.93 29.17 -7.60
N SER A 36 -16.31 29.09 -6.33
CA SER A 36 -17.08 30.14 -5.69
C SER A 36 -16.25 31.24 -5.06
N LYS A 37 -14.93 31.05 -4.93
CA LYS A 37 -14.05 31.94 -4.14
C LYS A 37 -14.58 32.16 -2.72
N SER A 38 -15.23 31.14 -2.17
CA SER A 38 -15.83 31.18 -0.85
C SER A 38 -15.62 29.84 -0.16
N LEU A 39 -15.51 29.88 1.17
CA LEU A 39 -15.48 28.67 1.96
C LEU A 39 -16.77 27.86 1.77
N PRO A 40 -16.70 26.52 1.83
CA PRO A 40 -17.90 25.72 1.99
C PRO A 40 -18.58 26.09 3.32
N GLY A 41 -19.91 26.15 3.34
CA GLY A 41 -20.66 26.53 4.54
C GLY A 41 -20.29 25.68 5.75
N ILE A 42 -20.28 26.30 6.93
CA ILE A 42 -19.87 25.69 8.21
C ILE A 42 -21.01 24.81 8.74
N TRP A 43 -21.12 23.58 8.25
CA TRP A 43 -22.00 22.55 8.84
C TRP A 43 -21.12 21.49 9.48
N ARG A 44 -20.49 21.81 10.63
CA ARG A 44 -19.42 20.98 11.21
C ARG A 44 -19.92 19.66 11.80
N ASP A 45 -21.16 19.60 12.27
CA ASP A 45 -21.61 18.50 13.14
C ASP A 45 -22.26 17.33 12.39
N VAL A 46 -22.75 17.55 11.16
CA VAL A 46 -23.40 16.51 10.34
C VAL A 46 -23.10 16.66 8.86
N GLY A 47 -23.20 15.55 8.12
CA GLY A 47 -23.12 15.52 6.66
C GLY A 47 -21.71 15.41 6.09
N TRP A 48 -21.51 15.99 4.91
CA TRP A 48 -20.30 15.77 4.12
C TRP A 48 -19.07 16.45 4.72
N VAL A 49 -19.23 17.58 5.43
CA VAL A 49 -18.13 18.30 6.11
C VAL A 49 -17.57 17.45 7.24
N HIS A 50 -18.44 16.94 8.12
CA HIS A 50 -18.06 16.00 9.17
C HIS A 50 -17.34 14.76 8.61
N THR A 51 -17.85 14.22 7.51
CA THR A 51 -17.23 13.08 6.81
C THR A 51 -15.83 13.41 6.31
N LEU A 52 -15.63 14.60 5.74
CA LEU A 52 -14.34 15.08 5.27
C LEU A 52 -13.34 15.28 6.42
N CYS A 53 -13.74 15.96 7.50
CA CYS A 53 -12.89 16.17 8.67
C CYS A 53 -12.49 14.83 9.30
N THR A 54 -13.45 13.92 9.49
CA THR A 54 -13.20 12.56 10.00
C THR A 54 -12.26 11.78 9.10
N PHE A 55 -12.41 11.90 7.77
CA PHE A 55 -11.51 11.28 6.82
C PHE A 55 -10.08 11.80 6.96
N LEU A 56 -9.91 13.13 6.96
CA LEU A 56 -8.60 13.79 7.09
C LEU A 56 -7.92 13.43 8.42
N GLN A 57 -8.65 13.46 9.52
CA GLN A 57 -8.15 13.05 10.83
C GLN A 57 -7.68 11.58 10.83
N LYS A 58 -8.48 10.67 10.23
CA LYS A 58 -8.14 9.24 10.15
C LYS A 58 -6.90 8.93 9.28
N ILE A 59 -6.54 9.84 8.37
CA ILE A 59 -5.29 9.73 7.58
C ILE A 59 -4.15 10.56 8.19
N GLY A 60 -4.29 11.01 9.44
CA GLY A 60 -3.22 11.65 10.21
C GLY A 60 -3.06 13.15 9.93
N CYS A 61 -4.02 13.80 9.26
CA CYS A 61 -4.03 15.25 9.12
C CYS A 61 -4.55 15.92 10.40
N LEU A 62 -3.96 17.04 10.77
CA LEU A 62 -4.35 17.86 11.92
C LEU A 62 -4.96 19.16 11.41
N GLU A 63 -6.17 19.52 11.90
CA GLU A 63 -6.79 20.81 11.58
C GLU A 63 -6.02 21.92 12.29
N VAL A 64 -5.55 22.91 11.53
CA VAL A 64 -4.78 24.06 12.06
C VAL A 64 -5.57 25.36 11.98
N ALA A 65 -6.50 25.46 11.03
CA ALA A 65 -7.46 26.55 10.92
C ALA A 65 -8.72 26.05 10.21
N ALA A 66 -9.76 26.88 10.15
CA ALA A 66 -10.97 26.54 9.41
C ALA A 66 -10.62 26.18 7.96
N TRP A 67 -10.98 24.97 7.53
CA TRP A 67 -10.73 24.47 6.18
C TRP A 67 -9.25 24.30 5.80
N ARG A 68 -8.36 24.24 6.81
CA ARG A 68 -6.93 24.07 6.63
C ARG A 68 -6.38 22.98 7.55
N TRP A 69 -5.65 22.05 6.96
CA TRP A 69 -5.02 20.94 7.67
C TRP A 69 -3.53 20.84 7.34
N THR A 70 -2.74 20.38 8.32
CA THR A 70 -1.34 20.03 8.14
C THR A 70 -1.14 18.52 8.25
N THR A 71 -0.20 17.98 7.49
CA THR A 71 0.26 16.60 7.61
C THR A 71 1.49 16.54 8.52
N ARG A 72 1.80 15.38 9.06
CA ARG A 72 3.01 15.18 9.90
C ARG A 72 4.32 15.42 9.13
N LEU A 73 4.29 15.43 7.79
CA LEU A 73 5.43 15.76 6.93
C LEU A 73 5.49 17.25 6.56
N GLY A 74 4.64 18.09 7.16
CA GLY A 74 4.56 19.52 6.86
C GLY A 74 3.81 19.85 5.56
N GLY A 75 3.15 18.87 4.94
CA GLY A 75 2.28 19.12 3.78
C GLY A 75 1.01 19.84 4.21
N ILE A 76 0.57 20.82 3.44
CA ILE A 76 -0.65 21.59 3.73
C ILE A 76 -1.78 21.11 2.82
N ILE A 77 -2.97 20.95 3.38
CA ILE A 77 -4.23 20.76 2.67
C ILE A 77 -5.08 21.97 3.01
N ASP A 78 -5.19 22.90 2.06
CA ASP A 78 -5.93 24.14 2.23
C ASP A 78 -7.12 24.19 1.26
N LEU A 79 -8.30 24.47 1.79
CA LEU A 79 -9.52 24.67 1.02
C LEU A 79 -10.01 26.12 1.09
N ASP A 80 -9.29 27.02 1.76
CA ASP A 80 -9.61 28.45 1.83
C ASP A 80 -9.05 29.20 0.61
N PRO A 81 -9.90 29.69 -0.32
CA PRO A 81 -9.43 30.43 -1.49
C PRO A 81 -8.74 31.75 -1.18
N SER A 82 -8.87 32.27 0.05
CA SER A 82 -8.23 33.51 0.49
C SER A 82 -6.84 33.29 1.09
N SER A 83 -6.49 32.05 1.42
CA SER A 83 -5.20 31.67 1.97
C SER A 83 -4.09 31.79 0.92
N GLU A 84 -2.91 32.28 1.34
CA GLU A 84 -1.70 32.29 0.50
C GLU A 84 -1.24 30.89 0.09
N ASP A 85 -1.55 29.89 0.92
CA ASP A 85 -1.20 28.48 0.70
C ASP A 85 -2.23 27.75 -0.16
N PHE A 86 -3.27 28.44 -0.66
CA PHE A 86 -4.28 27.84 -1.52
C PHE A 86 -3.70 27.48 -2.88
N ASP A 87 -3.36 26.20 -3.06
CA ASP A 87 -2.91 25.71 -4.35
C ASP A 87 -4.06 25.75 -5.38
N GLN A 88 -3.88 26.57 -6.41
CA GLN A 88 -4.81 26.65 -7.54
C GLN A 88 -4.81 25.37 -8.37
N THR A 89 -3.79 24.52 -8.24
CA THR A 89 -3.74 23.20 -8.85
C THR A 89 -4.29 22.15 -7.90
N SER A 90 -5.09 21.22 -8.43
CA SER A 90 -5.55 20.07 -7.65
C SER A 90 -4.41 19.10 -7.28
N GLY A 91 -3.21 19.34 -7.82
CA GLY A 91 -2.06 18.46 -7.76
C GLY A 91 -1.51 18.32 -6.35
N ALA A 92 -1.17 19.43 -5.68
CA ALA A 92 -0.56 19.36 -4.36
C ALA A 92 -1.54 18.86 -3.31
N VAL A 93 -2.80 19.31 -3.33
CA VAL A 93 -3.85 18.83 -2.41
C VAL A 93 -3.96 17.30 -2.50
N GLY A 94 -4.19 16.76 -3.69
CA GLY A 94 -4.30 15.32 -3.88
C GLY A 94 -3.01 14.56 -3.54
N HIS A 95 -1.84 15.15 -3.80
CA HIS A 95 -0.54 14.57 -3.44
C HIS A 95 -0.37 14.49 -1.92
N ASN A 96 -0.54 15.60 -1.20
CA ASN A 96 -0.40 15.69 0.26
C ASN A 96 -1.37 14.76 0.98
N THR A 97 -2.61 14.63 0.48
CA THR A 97 -3.58 13.66 1.02
C THR A 97 -3.12 12.21 0.85
N ARG A 98 -2.61 11.84 -0.34
CA ARG A 98 -2.08 10.49 -0.58
C ARG A 98 -0.87 10.21 0.30
N GLU A 99 -0.04 11.22 0.53
CA GLU A 99 1.17 11.10 1.31
C GLU A 99 0.89 10.93 2.80
N ALA A 100 0.01 11.75 3.37
CA ALA A 100 -0.45 11.61 4.75
C ALA A 100 -1.04 10.22 5.03
N TRP A 101 -1.84 9.71 4.08
CA TRP A 101 -2.41 8.37 4.18
C TRP A 101 -1.34 7.26 4.16
N ARG A 102 -0.36 7.34 3.25
CA ARG A 102 0.74 6.38 3.19
C ARG A 102 1.59 6.38 4.46
N GLN A 103 1.93 7.57 4.96
CA GLN A 103 2.62 7.72 6.23
C GLN A 103 1.83 7.07 7.37
N THR A 104 0.53 7.36 7.48
CA THR A 104 -0.33 6.77 8.51
C THR A 104 -0.38 5.25 8.43
N LEU A 105 -0.40 4.66 7.23
CA LEU A 105 -0.32 3.21 7.07
C LEU A 105 1.01 2.64 7.59
N PHE A 106 2.11 3.31 7.31
CA PHE A 106 3.44 2.91 7.76
C PHE A 106 3.58 3.01 9.29
N GLU A 107 3.17 4.12 9.87
CA GLU A 107 3.18 4.34 11.32
C GLU A 107 2.31 3.31 12.05
N ARG A 108 1.13 3.01 11.51
CA ARG A 108 0.25 1.95 12.05
C ARG A 108 0.88 0.56 11.99
N TRP A 109 1.66 0.27 10.94
CA TRP A 109 2.40 -0.99 10.86
C TRP A 109 3.52 -1.03 11.91
N LEU A 110 4.30 0.04 12.06
CA LEU A 110 5.35 0.15 13.07
C LEU A 110 4.82 -0.02 14.50
N ALA A 111 3.64 0.55 14.79
CA ALA A 111 3.00 0.46 16.10
C ALA A 111 2.58 -0.98 16.50
N ARG A 112 2.50 -1.94 15.57
CA ARG A 112 2.13 -3.34 15.85
C ARG A 112 3.30 -4.19 16.32
N THR A 113 3.92 -3.81 17.43
CA THR A 113 5.17 -4.41 17.93
C THR A 113 4.95 -5.76 18.63
N ASP A 114 3.73 -6.00 19.10
CA ASP A 114 3.25 -7.20 19.78
C ASP A 114 2.93 -8.34 18.79
N ALA A 115 2.33 -7.99 17.65
CA ALA A 115 1.84 -8.97 16.68
C ALA A 115 2.91 -9.42 15.67
N ARG A 116 3.93 -8.59 15.43
CA ARG A 116 4.85 -8.75 14.29
C ARG A 116 6.31 -8.52 14.66
N ILE A 117 7.17 -9.46 14.28
CA ILE A 117 8.63 -9.35 14.50
C ILE A 117 9.26 -8.31 13.58
N ASP A 118 8.74 -8.17 12.35
CA ASP A 118 9.23 -7.23 11.36
C ASP A 118 9.05 -5.76 11.78
N SER A 119 7.88 -5.39 12.31
CA SER A 119 7.63 -4.04 12.86
C SER A 119 8.55 -3.75 14.05
N ARG A 120 8.68 -4.70 14.99
CA ARG A 120 9.55 -4.57 16.16
C ARG A 120 11.01 -4.35 15.79
N GLN A 121 11.52 -5.08 14.80
CA GLN A 121 12.90 -4.91 14.33
C GLN A 121 13.10 -3.62 13.53
N CYS A 122 12.04 -3.07 12.93
CA CYS A 122 12.14 -1.87 12.10
C CYS A 122 11.69 -0.59 12.81
N GLN A 123 11.52 -0.58 14.14
CA GLN A 123 11.00 0.59 14.90
C GLN A 123 11.77 1.88 14.66
N ALA A 124 13.10 1.79 14.48
CA ALA A 124 13.94 2.95 14.22
C ALA A 124 13.81 3.52 12.80
N SER A 125 13.04 2.88 11.93
CA SER A 125 12.91 3.30 10.53
C SER A 125 11.87 4.40 10.39
N ALA A 126 12.28 5.55 9.85
CA ALA A 126 11.36 6.63 9.50
C ALA A 126 10.66 6.35 8.16
N TYR A 127 9.46 6.89 8.02
CA TYR A 127 8.74 6.89 6.75
C TYR A 127 9.50 7.72 5.70
N ASN A 128 9.58 7.23 4.47
CA ASN A 128 10.25 7.91 3.36
C ASN A 128 9.56 7.58 2.02
N GLU A 129 9.05 8.59 1.33
CA GLU A 129 8.29 8.39 0.08
C GLU A 129 9.15 7.95 -1.09
N GLN A 130 10.39 8.43 -1.17
CA GLN A 130 11.32 8.03 -2.23
C GLN A 130 11.60 6.53 -2.12
N ARG A 131 11.86 6.04 -0.90
CA ARG A 131 11.99 4.62 -0.57
C ARG A 131 10.73 3.84 -0.97
N CYS A 132 9.54 4.30 -0.56
CA CYS A 132 8.28 3.63 -0.92
C CYS A 132 8.08 3.57 -2.45
N THR A 133 8.39 4.65 -3.16
CA THR A 133 8.30 4.73 -4.62
C THR A 133 9.26 3.77 -5.31
N LEU A 134 10.51 3.70 -4.86
CA LEU A 134 11.50 2.75 -5.39
C LEU A 134 11.06 1.32 -5.14
N THR A 135 10.63 0.98 -3.92
CA THR A 135 10.13 -0.37 -3.59
C THR A 135 8.92 -0.75 -4.45
N ARG A 136 7.95 0.15 -4.66
CA ARG A 136 6.81 -0.10 -5.57
C ARG A 136 7.26 -0.48 -6.99
N LYS A 137 8.29 0.20 -7.52
CA LYS A 137 8.84 -0.09 -8.86
C LYS A 137 9.53 -1.45 -8.93
N LEU A 138 10.21 -1.88 -7.86
CA LEU A 138 10.92 -3.17 -7.82
C LEU A 138 9.96 -4.38 -7.72
N VAL A 139 8.82 -4.17 -7.08
CA VAL A 139 7.83 -5.22 -6.79
C VAL A 139 6.87 -5.47 -7.96
N ALA A 140 6.81 -4.56 -8.94
CA ALA A 140 5.85 -4.61 -10.03
C ALA A 140 5.81 -6.00 -10.70
N ASN A 141 4.61 -6.57 -10.78
CA ASN A 141 4.28 -7.85 -11.44
C ASN A 141 4.88 -9.13 -10.83
N ASP A 142 5.46 -9.08 -9.63
CA ASP A 142 6.01 -10.27 -8.96
C ASP A 142 5.33 -10.54 -7.61
N THR A 143 4.69 -11.70 -7.48
CA THR A 143 3.93 -12.08 -6.28
C THR A 143 4.83 -12.44 -5.10
N HIS A 144 6.03 -12.96 -5.35
CA HIS A 144 7.00 -13.34 -4.32
C HIS A 144 7.68 -12.10 -3.75
N ARG A 145 8.13 -11.17 -4.60
CA ARG A 145 8.65 -9.86 -4.18
C ARG A 145 7.59 -9.08 -3.42
N PHE A 146 6.34 -9.07 -3.90
CA PHE A 146 5.24 -8.40 -3.19
C PHE A 146 4.97 -9.04 -1.82
N ALA A 147 5.06 -10.36 -1.73
CA ALA A 147 4.93 -11.07 -0.47
C ALA A 147 6.07 -10.74 0.50
N VAL A 148 7.32 -10.62 0.03
CA VAL A 148 8.46 -10.21 0.86
C VAL A 148 8.26 -8.81 1.44
N VAL A 149 7.97 -7.80 0.60
CA VAL A 149 7.84 -6.39 1.05
C VAL A 149 6.66 -6.14 1.98
N THR A 150 5.65 -7.00 1.94
CA THR A 150 4.47 -6.94 2.83
C THR A 150 4.59 -7.84 4.06
N GLY A 151 5.76 -8.46 4.29
CA GLY A 151 5.99 -9.37 5.41
C GLY A 151 5.13 -10.63 5.33
N ALA A 152 4.74 -11.06 4.13
CA ALA A 152 4.03 -12.30 3.86
C ALA A 152 4.97 -13.51 3.66
N SER A 153 6.25 -13.35 4.00
CA SER A 153 7.22 -14.44 4.11
C SER A 153 7.11 -15.13 5.48
N VAL A 154 6.98 -16.44 5.48
CA VAL A 154 6.86 -17.26 6.69
C VAL A 154 7.94 -18.32 6.64
N SER A 155 8.93 -18.21 7.52
CA SER A 155 9.98 -19.21 7.64
C SER A 155 9.43 -20.56 8.11
N PRO A 156 10.12 -21.69 7.84
CA PRO A 156 9.74 -23.00 8.35
C PRO A 156 9.53 -22.98 9.87
N GLN A 157 10.43 -22.36 10.63
CA GLN A 157 10.27 -22.25 12.09
C GLN A 157 8.98 -21.52 12.48
N LYS A 158 8.65 -20.40 11.83
CA LYS A 158 7.43 -19.66 12.15
C LYS A 158 6.18 -20.41 11.72
N PHE A 159 6.26 -21.16 10.62
CA PHE A 159 5.17 -22.02 10.15
C PHE A 159 4.89 -23.14 11.15
N GLU A 160 5.92 -23.78 11.70
CA GLU A 160 5.74 -24.80 12.73
C GLU A 160 5.11 -24.22 14.00
N VAL A 161 5.48 -23.02 14.44
CA VAL A 161 4.79 -22.35 15.56
C VAL A 161 3.31 -22.11 15.26
N MET A 162 2.94 -21.88 13.99
CA MET A 162 1.53 -21.76 13.60
C MET A 162 0.82 -23.13 13.65
N LEU A 163 1.50 -24.21 13.27
CA LEU A 163 0.96 -25.57 13.32
C LEU A 163 0.92 -26.16 14.73
N SER A 164 1.88 -25.82 15.59
CA SER A 164 2.03 -26.41 16.93
C SER A 164 0.81 -26.14 17.82
N ARG A 165 0.13 -25.00 17.64
CA ARG A 165 -1.15 -24.71 18.31
C ARG A 165 -2.25 -25.72 17.93
N LYS A 166 -2.23 -26.21 16.69
CA LYS A 166 -3.13 -27.25 16.19
C LYS A 166 -2.64 -28.63 16.63
N ASN A 167 -1.34 -28.89 16.56
CA ASN A 167 -0.73 -30.17 16.93
C ASN A 167 -0.88 -30.48 18.42
N ARG A 168 -0.72 -29.48 19.31
CA ARG A 168 -0.94 -29.62 20.77
C ARG A 168 -2.36 -30.07 21.10
N ARG A 169 -3.37 -29.57 20.38
CA ARG A 169 -4.76 -30.03 20.55
C ARG A 169 -4.94 -31.49 20.13
N ASN A 170 -4.05 -32.00 19.29
CA ASN A 170 -4.08 -33.37 18.76
C ASN A 170 -3.04 -34.28 19.42
N GLY A 171 -2.38 -33.86 20.51
CA GLY A 171 -1.36 -34.66 21.20
C GLY A 171 -0.09 -34.94 20.39
N ARG A 172 0.21 -34.16 19.33
CA ARG A 172 1.45 -34.33 18.54
C ARG A 172 2.56 -33.45 19.08
N GLU A 173 3.73 -34.06 19.29
CA GLU A 173 4.94 -33.32 19.64
C GLU A 173 5.39 -32.39 18.50
N PRO A 174 6.05 -31.25 18.82
CA PRO A 174 6.61 -30.37 17.80
C PRO A 174 7.75 -31.06 17.07
N ASN A 175 7.72 -31.05 15.74
CA ASN A 175 8.84 -31.58 14.95
C ASN A 175 10.05 -30.65 15.10
N THR A 176 11.26 -31.22 15.18
CA THR A 176 12.50 -30.47 15.03
C THR A 176 12.56 -29.89 13.62
N ILE A 177 12.48 -28.57 13.50
CA ILE A 177 12.53 -27.90 12.19
C ILE A 177 13.98 -27.63 11.83
N LEU A 178 14.40 -28.20 10.70
CA LEU A 178 15.73 -28.00 10.14
C LEU A 178 15.69 -26.91 9.06
N CYS A 179 16.79 -26.18 8.90
CA CYS A 179 16.98 -25.35 7.72
C CYS A 179 16.97 -26.22 6.45
N HIS A 180 16.21 -25.85 5.43
CA HIS A 180 16.12 -26.64 4.21
C HIS A 180 17.45 -26.74 3.44
N CYS A 181 18.31 -25.74 3.59
CA CYS A 181 19.61 -25.68 2.96
C CYS A 181 20.68 -26.45 3.75
N CYS A 182 21.04 -25.99 4.96
CA CYS A 182 22.14 -26.58 5.74
C CYS A 182 21.73 -27.71 6.68
N LYS A 183 20.42 -28.03 6.78
CA LYS A 183 19.86 -29.05 7.69
C LYS A 183 20.12 -28.82 9.19
N GLU A 184 20.56 -27.63 9.60
CA GLU A 184 20.74 -27.28 11.01
C GLU A 184 19.42 -26.92 11.71
N VAL A 185 19.27 -27.34 12.96
CA VAL A 185 18.09 -27.07 13.81
C VAL A 185 17.91 -25.57 14.11
N ARG A 186 19.01 -24.86 14.37
CA ARG A 186 18.98 -23.43 14.73
C ARG A 186 18.81 -22.50 13.53
N GLY A 187 18.79 -23.02 12.30
CA GLY A 187 18.80 -22.24 11.06
C GLY A 187 17.45 -22.00 10.39
N ALA A 188 16.34 -22.50 10.92
CA ALA A 188 15.04 -22.44 10.25
C ALA A 188 14.31 -21.07 10.32
N ASP A 189 14.98 -20.04 10.83
CA ASP A 189 14.46 -18.68 10.86
C ASP A 189 14.72 -17.91 9.55
N TRP A 190 13.95 -16.84 9.32
CA TRP A 190 14.07 -16.06 8.08
C TRP A 190 15.42 -15.39 7.90
N GLU A 191 16.04 -14.93 8.99
CA GLU A 191 17.30 -14.22 8.97
C GLU A 191 18.45 -15.16 8.57
N HIS A 192 18.48 -16.37 9.14
CA HIS A 192 19.45 -17.39 8.79
C HIS A 192 19.30 -17.80 7.32
N MET A 193 18.10 -18.20 6.89
CA MET A 193 17.90 -18.70 5.52
C MET A 193 18.25 -17.68 4.44
N VAL A 194 17.99 -16.39 4.68
CA VAL A 194 18.27 -15.35 3.68
C VAL A 194 19.72 -14.87 3.77
N TRP A 195 20.29 -14.69 4.96
CA TRP A 195 21.54 -13.94 5.12
C TRP A 195 22.71 -14.71 5.72
N LYS A 196 22.47 -15.72 6.57
CA LYS A 196 23.53 -16.40 7.34
C LYS A 196 23.83 -17.81 6.87
N CYS A 197 22.92 -18.46 6.14
CA CYS A 197 23.08 -19.83 5.71
C CYS A 197 24.08 -19.91 4.54
N GLU A 198 25.25 -20.50 4.78
CA GLU A 198 26.28 -20.69 3.74
C GLU A 198 25.79 -21.64 2.63
N ALA A 199 25.03 -22.68 2.99
CA ALA A 199 24.43 -23.62 2.06
C ALA A 199 23.21 -23.05 1.29
N SER A 200 22.79 -21.81 1.53
CA SER A 200 21.63 -21.24 0.84
C SER A 200 21.86 -21.03 -0.66
N GLY A 201 23.11 -20.94 -1.10
CA GLY A 201 23.44 -20.49 -2.45
C GLY A 201 23.20 -18.99 -2.63
N LYS A 202 23.24 -18.21 -1.54
CA LYS A 202 23.23 -16.74 -1.59
C LYS A 202 24.39 -16.28 -2.48
N PRO A 203 24.16 -15.37 -3.43
CA PRO A 203 25.25 -14.82 -4.24
C PRO A 203 26.38 -14.25 -3.35
N PRO A 204 27.65 -14.60 -3.62
CA PRO A 204 28.78 -14.19 -2.78
C PRO A 204 28.95 -12.67 -2.72
N GLU A 205 28.64 -11.96 -3.80
CA GLU A 205 28.67 -10.50 -3.90
C GLU A 205 27.57 -9.81 -3.10
N LEU A 206 26.50 -10.54 -2.73
CA LEU A 206 25.36 -9.98 -2.03
C LEU A 206 25.56 -10.04 -0.52
N ALA A 207 26.17 -8.99 0.03
CA ALA A 207 26.29 -8.82 1.48
C ALA A 207 24.92 -8.52 2.14
N ALA A 208 24.75 -8.99 3.38
CA ALA A 208 23.56 -8.71 4.18
C ALA A 208 23.37 -7.19 4.36
N PRO A 209 22.21 -6.62 4.02
CA PRO A 209 21.98 -5.18 4.16
C PRO A 209 22.09 -4.72 5.61
N THR A 210 22.65 -3.53 5.82
CA THR A 210 22.70 -2.88 7.15
C THR A 210 21.37 -2.21 7.52
N ASP A 211 20.65 -1.67 6.53
CA ASP A 211 19.30 -1.11 6.72
C ASP A 211 18.30 -2.23 7.06
N LEU A 212 17.66 -2.12 8.23
CA LEU A 212 16.79 -3.18 8.76
C LEU A 212 15.53 -3.40 7.90
N LEU A 213 14.97 -2.34 7.31
CA LEU A 213 13.84 -2.46 6.39
C LEU A 213 14.22 -3.25 5.13
N GLN A 214 15.38 -2.97 4.54
CA GLN A 214 15.91 -3.71 3.40
C GLN A 214 16.25 -5.16 3.77
N ARG A 215 16.97 -5.38 4.87
CA ARG A 215 17.36 -6.72 5.35
C ARG A 215 16.15 -7.59 5.66
N ARG A 216 15.11 -7.01 6.30
CA ARG A 216 13.96 -7.76 6.78
C ARG A 216 12.87 -7.93 5.74
N LEU A 217 12.57 -6.88 4.98
CA LEU A 217 11.44 -6.80 4.07
C LEU A 217 11.85 -6.53 2.61
N GLY A 218 13.13 -6.43 2.27
CA GLY A 218 13.56 -6.16 0.90
C GLY A 218 13.15 -4.79 0.37
N TRP A 219 12.87 -3.83 1.26
CA TRP A 219 12.59 -2.45 0.85
C TRP A 219 13.85 -1.83 0.21
N ALA A 220 13.65 -0.95 -0.76
CA ALA A 220 14.77 -0.26 -1.41
C ALA A 220 15.52 0.65 -0.41
N SER A 221 16.85 0.66 -0.46
CA SER A 221 17.64 1.69 0.20
C SER A 221 17.88 2.85 -0.75
N THR A 222 17.69 4.08 -0.28
CA THR A 222 18.01 5.31 -1.03
C THR A 222 19.51 5.54 -1.17
N ALA A 223 20.32 4.92 -0.32
CA ALA A 223 21.78 5.00 -0.34
C ALA A 223 22.45 3.94 -1.24
N ARG A 224 21.66 3.08 -1.90
CA ARG A 224 22.16 1.98 -2.73
C ARG A 224 21.65 2.10 -4.17
N THR A 225 22.37 1.48 -5.09
CA THR A 225 22.00 1.48 -6.51
C THR A 225 20.72 0.67 -6.74
N ARG A 226 20.02 0.98 -7.84
CA ARG A 226 18.82 0.23 -8.24
C ARG A 226 19.12 -1.26 -8.45
N ALA A 227 20.28 -1.58 -9.05
CA ALA A 227 20.70 -2.95 -9.29
C ALA A 227 20.88 -3.74 -7.98
N TYR A 228 21.54 -3.14 -6.98
CA TYR A 228 21.69 -3.76 -5.66
C TYR A 228 20.33 -3.97 -4.98
N ASN A 229 19.47 -2.94 -4.97
CA ASN A 229 18.13 -3.04 -4.38
C ASN A 229 17.29 -4.16 -5.03
N PHE A 230 17.41 -4.32 -6.35
CA PHE A 230 16.76 -5.40 -7.08
C PHE A 230 17.33 -6.76 -6.69
N ALA A 231 18.66 -6.93 -6.71
CA ALA A 231 19.31 -8.20 -6.35
C ALA A 231 18.97 -8.67 -4.92
N VAL A 232 18.93 -7.75 -3.95
CA VAL A 232 18.47 -8.05 -2.58
C VAL A 232 17.04 -8.59 -2.58
N LEU A 233 16.11 -7.89 -3.22
CA LEU A 233 14.70 -8.27 -3.19
C LEU A 233 14.44 -9.56 -3.99
N ASP A 234 15.18 -9.76 -5.08
CA ASP A 234 15.08 -10.95 -5.93
C ASP A 234 15.57 -12.20 -5.18
N TRP A 235 16.72 -12.10 -4.52
CA TRP A 235 17.23 -13.15 -3.64
C TRP A 235 16.23 -13.52 -2.54
N MET A 236 15.66 -12.53 -1.85
CA MET A 236 14.64 -12.79 -0.82
C MET A 236 13.38 -13.45 -1.38
N ALA A 237 12.98 -13.09 -2.60
CA ALA A 237 11.84 -13.68 -3.28
C ALA A 237 12.10 -15.14 -3.68
N GLU A 238 13.31 -15.45 -4.14
CA GLU A 238 13.77 -16.80 -4.46
C GLU A 238 13.79 -17.69 -3.21
N VAL A 239 14.39 -17.24 -2.10
CA VAL A 239 14.36 -17.98 -0.82
C VAL A 239 12.92 -18.26 -0.38
N ARG A 240 12.02 -17.27 -0.52
CA ARG A 240 10.60 -17.48 -0.25
C ARG A 240 9.99 -18.54 -1.15
N GLN A 241 10.32 -18.54 -2.44
CA GLN A 241 9.81 -19.51 -3.40
C GLN A 241 10.23 -20.94 -3.00
N ARG A 242 11.51 -21.17 -2.73
CA ARG A 242 12.04 -22.48 -2.30
C ARG A 242 11.35 -23.02 -1.05
N ILE A 243 11.14 -22.16 -0.05
CA ILE A 243 10.40 -22.50 1.19
C ILE A 243 8.97 -22.96 0.89
N LEU A 244 8.31 -22.36 -0.11
CA LEU A 244 6.96 -22.75 -0.48
C LEU A 244 6.95 -24.06 -1.26
N GLU A 245 7.87 -24.24 -2.20
CA GLU A 245 8.01 -25.48 -2.98
C GLU A 245 8.17 -26.68 -2.05
N GLU A 246 9.15 -26.64 -1.14
CA GLU A 246 9.37 -27.71 -0.15
C GLU A 246 8.12 -27.97 0.71
N ARG A 247 7.46 -26.90 1.18
CA ARG A 247 6.24 -27.02 1.99
C ARG A 247 5.12 -27.74 1.23
N TYR A 248 4.95 -27.47 -0.06
CA TYR A 248 3.88 -28.07 -0.86
C TYR A 248 4.26 -29.46 -1.37
N GLU A 249 5.54 -29.74 -1.64
CA GLU A 249 6.03 -31.07 -1.98
C GLU A 249 5.76 -32.08 -0.86
N HIS A 250 6.04 -31.71 0.39
CA HIS A 250 5.70 -32.54 1.56
C HIS A 250 4.19 -32.77 1.72
N MET A 251 3.35 -31.80 1.33
CA MET A 251 1.90 -31.98 1.36
C MET A 251 1.39 -32.86 0.23
N SER A 252 2.06 -32.85 -0.93
CA SER A 252 1.67 -33.65 -2.10
C SER A 252 2.12 -35.11 -2.02
N SER A 253 3.24 -35.37 -1.35
CA SER A 253 3.81 -36.71 -1.16
C SER A 253 3.21 -37.46 0.04
N ALA A 254 2.46 -36.77 0.90
CA ALA A 254 1.71 -37.42 1.97
C ALA A 254 0.82 -38.52 1.35
N PRO A 255 0.96 -39.80 1.75
CA PRO A 255 0.21 -40.89 1.17
C PRO A 255 -1.25 -40.50 1.25
N LYS A 256 -1.92 -40.42 0.09
CA LYS A 256 -3.36 -40.20 0.01
C LYS A 256 -3.95 -41.32 0.85
N ALA A 257 -4.24 -41.04 2.12
CA ALA A 257 -4.83 -41.99 3.03
C ALA A 257 -6.00 -42.54 2.25
N LYS A 258 -5.93 -43.85 1.89
CA LYS A 258 -6.99 -44.52 1.15
C LYS A 258 -8.24 -44.09 1.89
N ARG A 259 -9.06 -43.22 1.27
CA ARG A 259 -10.39 -42.89 1.78
C ARG A 259 -11.11 -44.22 1.63
N THR A 260 -10.90 -45.11 2.59
CA THR A 260 -11.73 -46.26 2.81
C THR A 260 -13.11 -45.65 2.87
N SER A 261 -13.90 -46.04 1.89
CA SER A 261 -15.13 -45.41 1.48
C SER A 261 -16.11 -45.43 2.65
N LYS A 262 -16.03 -44.45 3.54
CA LYS A 262 -17.12 -44.14 4.47
C LYS A 262 -18.36 -43.70 3.69
N THR A 263 -18.19 -43.33 2.41
CA THR A 263 -19.25 -43.21 1.41
C THR A 263 -19.88 -44.55 0.99
N ALA A 264 -19.20 -45.70 1.10
CA ALA A 264 -19.83 -47.01 0.91
C ALA A 264 -20.71 -47.39 2.12
N ALA A 265 -20.30 -47.01 3.34
CA ALA A 265 -21.14 -47.17 4.53
C ALA A 265 -22.33 -46.20 4.55
N ALA A 266 -22.14 -44.94 4.12
CA ALA A 266 -23.24 -43.97 4.02
C ALA A 266 -24.22 -44.27 2.86
N ALA A 267 -23.74 -44.81 1.73
CA ALA A 267 -24.62 -45.30 0.65
C ALA A 267 -25.43 -46.53 1.08
N LYS A 268 -24.86 -47.44 1.90
CA LYS A 268 -25.63 -48.53 2.53
C LYS A 268 -26.64 -48.03 3.57
N ALA A 269 -26.32 -46.98 4.34
CA ALA A 269 -27.25 -46.39 5.31
C ALA A 269 -28.40 -45.60 4.63
N ALA A 270 -28.14 -44.91 3.53
CA ALA A 270 -29.17 -44.20 2.76
C ALA A 270 -30.15 -45.15 2.04
N SER A 271 -29.68 -46.34 1.65
CA SER A 271 -30.54 -47.42 1.14
C SER A 271 -31.49 -47.99 2.20
N TYR A 272 -31.20 -47.85 3.49
CA TYR A 272 -32.04 -48.36 4.58
C TYR A 272 -33.10 -47.35 5.05
N CYS A 273 -32.88 -46.05 4.84
CA CYS A 273 -33.83 -44.99 5.25
C CYS A 273 -34.89 -44.62 4.20
N SER A 274 -34.77 -45.11 2.95
CA SER A 274 -35.77 -44.81 1.91
C SER A 274 -37.05 -45.68 1.99
N SER A 275 -37.06 -46.72 2.82
CA SER A 275 -38.22 -47.61 2.97
C SER A 275 -39.20 -47.20 4.09
N ASN A 276 -38.95 -46.12 4.83
CA ASN A 276 -39.72 -45.79 6.04
C ASN A 276 -40.38 -44.39 6.05
N ASN A 277 -40.46 -43.69 4.91
CA ASN A 277 -40.92 -42.29 4.87
C ASN A 277 -42.12 -42.03 3.94
N HIS A 278 -43.02 -43.01 3.80
CA HIS A 278 -44.26 -42.84 3.02
C HIS A 278 -45.52 -42.48 3.83
N SER A 279 -45.38 -42.14 5.12
CA SER A 279 -46.55 -41.99 6.00
C SER A 279 -46.76 -40.61 6.62
N ASN A 280 -46.06 -39.54 6.22
CA ASN A 280 -46.23 -38.25 6.93
C ASN A 280 -46.04 -37.00 6.07
N ARG A 281 -46.80 -36.89 4.98
CA ARG A 281 -46.85 -35.67 4.16
C ARG A 281 -48.29 -35.24 3.82
N GLN A 282 -49.11 -35.10 4.85
CA GLN A 282 -50.40 -34.40 4.80
C GLN A 282 -50.62 -33.64 6.10
N THR A 283 -49.92 -32.53 6.28
CA THR A 283 -50.36 -31.40 7.14
C THR A 283 -49.31 -30.29 7.05
N ALA A 284 -49.79 -29.06 6.84
CA ALA A 284 -49.09 -27.76 6.86
C ALA A 284 -49.04 -27.02 5.51
N MET A 285 -50.21 -26.72 4.96
CA MET A 285 -50.46 -25.48 4.22
C MET A 285 -51.35 -24.60 5.08
N GLY A 286 -50.94 -23.37 5.37
CA GLY A 286 -51.83 -22.36 5.95
C GLY A 286 -51.13 -21.27 6.78
N ALA A 287 -51.45 -20.01 6.46
CA ALA A 287 -51.21 -18.77 7.21
C ALA A 287 -49.78 -18.18 7.14
N ALA A 288 -49.55 -16.89 6.89
CA ALA A 288 -50.42 -15.74 6.74
C ALA A 288 -49.72 -14.61 5.96
N ALA A 289 -50.54 -13.82 5.26
CA ALA A 289 -50.22 -12.58 4.58
C ALA A 289 -50.55 -11.35 5.44
N ALA A 290 -50.22 -10.16 4.90
CA ALA A 290 -50.52 -8.79 5.35
C ALA A 290 -49.63 -8.25 6.49
N THR A 291 -48.97 -7.10 6.35
CA THR A 291 -49.62 -5.78 6.46
C THR A 291 -48.85 -4.69 5.68
N THR A 292 -49.59 -4.01 4.79
CA THR A 292 -49.50 -2.64 4.22
C THR A 292 -49.24 -1.53 5.26
N ALA A 293 -49.02 -0.23 5.04
CA ALA A 293 -48.73 0.72 3.96
C ALA A 293 -48.55 2.12 4.64
N ALA A 294 -48.33 3.17 3.83
CA ALA A 294 -48.36 4.62 4.13
C ALA A 294 -47.02 5.24 4.61
N THR A 295 -46.52 6.36 4.06
CA THR A 295 -47.22 7.55 3.56
C THR A 295 -46.37 8.32 2.53
N ALA A 296 -46.95 8.62 1.35
CA ALA A 296 -46.56 9.72 0.46
C ALA A 296 -47.23 11.02 0.97
N THR A 297 -46.80 12.26 0.68
CA THR A 297 -47.01 12.93 -0.61
C THR A 297 -46.47 14.38 -0.54
N ALA A 298 -46.16 14.96 -1.72
CA ALA A 298 -46.38 16.36 -2.14
C ALA A 298 -45.33 17.43 -1.70
N THR A 299 -44.89 18.42 -2.49
CA THR A 299 -45.26 18.91 -3.83
C THR A 299 -44.28 19.99 -4.34
N ALA A 300 -44.20 20.08 -5.67
CA ALA A 300 -44.17 21.30 -6.51
C ALA A 300 -42.97 22.30 -6.53
N ALA A 301 -42.25 22.25 -7.66
CA ALA A 301 -42.07 23.31 -8.66
C ALA A 301 -41.90 24.79 -8.25
N ALA A 302 -40.76 25.39 -8.65
CA ALA A 302 -40.69 26.80 -9.05
C ALA A 302 -39.54 27.04 -10.05
N THR A 303 -39.93 27.19 -11.31
CA THR A 303 -39.15 27.75 -12.43
C THR A 303 -38.94 29.25 -12.21
N ARG A 304 -37.71 29.77 -12.26
CA ARG A 304 -37.45 31.22 -12.45
C ARG A 304 -36.28 31.49 -13.40
N GLN A 305 -36.58 32.32 -14.39
CA GLN A 305 -35.68 32.91 -15.39
C GLN A 305 -34.66 33.89 -14.79
N PRO A 306 -33.56 34.20 -15.51
CA PRO A 306 -32.57 35.19 -15.09
C PRO A 306 -32.96 36.62 -15.52
N GLN A 307 -32.97 37.56 -14.58
CA GLN A 307 -33.04 38.99 -14.87
C GLN A 307 -31.66 39.55 -15.22
N LYS A 308 -31.55 40.10 -16.44
CA LYS A 308 -30.51 41.04 -16.86
C LYS A 308 -30.62 42.33 -16.04
N ARG A 309 -29.53 42.81 -15.45
CA ARG A 309 -29.37 44.22 -15.07
C ARG A 309 -28.08 44.78 -15.69
N LYS A 310 -28.28 45.79 -16.54
CA LYS A 310 -27.29 46.76 -17.04
C LYS A 310 -27.47 48.06 -16.25
N ALA A 311 -26.38 48.67 -15.81
CA ALA A 311 -26.15 50.10 -15.50
C ALA A 311 -24.62 50.19 -15.21
N ALA A 312 -23.71 50.88 -15.93
CA ALA A 312 -23.59 52.33 -16.19
C ALA A 312 -23.80 53.14 -14.89
N SER A 313 -22.90 53.98 -14.38
CA SER A 313 -21.99 54.96 -15.00
C SER A 313 -21.07 55.57 -13.91
N GLN A 314 -19.89 56.07 -14.32
CA GLN A 314 -19.22 57.36 -13.94
C GLN A 314 -19.05 57.71 -12.43
N SER A 315 -17.98 58.32 -11.91
CA SER A 315 -17.19 59.46 -12.38
C SER A 315 -15.94 59.71 -11.48
N SER A 316 -14.89 60.25 -12.10
CA SER A 316 -13.99 61.34 -11.63
C SER A 316 -13.36 61.35 -10.23
N GLY A 317 -12.02 61.52 -10.22
CA GLY A 317 -11.27 62.09 -9.10
C GLY A 317 -9.78 62.29 -9.41
N ARG A 318 -9.44 63.42 -10.03
CA ARG A 318 -8.07 63.93 -10.22
C ARG A 318 -7.51 64.46 -8.89
N GLY A 319 -6.21 64.32 -8.70
CA GLY A 319 -5.44 65.05 -7.69
C GLY A 319 -3.93 64.83 -7.87
N ALA A 320 -3.28 65.74 -8.61
CA ALA A 320 -1.85 66.03 -8.54
C ALA A 320 -1.55 66.70 -7.17
N SER A 321 -0.35 66.76 -6.60
CA SER A 321 0.91 67.28 -7.17
C SER A 321 2.07 67.11 -6.17
N ALA A 322 3.30 67.18 -6.71
CA ALA A 322 4.53 67.78 -6.14
C ALA A 322 5.24 67.08 -4.96
N SER A 323 6.55 67.09 -4.76
CA SER A 323 7.78 67.42 -5.52
C SER A 323 8.97 67.30 -4.53
N GLY A 324 10.19 67.08 -5.02
CA GLY A 324 11.45 67.22 -4.26
C GLY A 324 12.30 65.94 -4.28
N ASP A 325 13.22 65.79 -5.24
CA ASP A 325 14.66 66.18 -5.21
C ASP A 325 15.53 65.13 -4.49
N GLN A 326 16.20 64.27 -5.27
CA GLN A 326 17.62 64.34 -5.67
C GLN A 326 18.60 63.92 -4.57
N GLU A 327 19.23 62.75 -4.73
CA GLU A 327 20.69 62.69 -4.91
C GLU A 327 21.14 61.30 -5.38
N ALA A 328 22.15 61.32 -6.24
CA ALA A 328 22.74 60.19 -6.92
C ALA A 328 23.95 59.65 -6.15
N VAL A 329 24.07 58.33 -6.00
CA VAL A 329 25.37 57.67 -5.84
C VAL A 329 25.40 56.38 -6.66
N MET A 330 26.53 56.20 -7.32
CA MET A 330 26.83 55.28 -8.40
C MET A 330 26.93 53.80 -7.99
N SER A 331 26.71 52.98 -9.03
CA SER A 331 27.55 51.85 -9.44
C SER A 331 27.34 50.46 -8.82
N SER A 332 27.29 49.50 -9.75
CA SER A 332 27.74 48.11 -9.66
C SER A 332 26.95 47.11 -8.80
N SER A 333 25.97 46.43 -9.41
CA SER A 333 25.89 44.95 -9.41
C SER A 333 24.69 44.46 -10.24
N LYS A 334 24.87 44.26 -11.55
CA LYS A 334 23.89 43.58 -12.42
C LYS A 334 24.60 42.68 -13.44
N LYS A 335 25.16 41.56 -13.00
CA LYS A 335 25.52 40.41 -13.86
C LYS A 335 25.50 39.10 -13.07
N SER A 336 24.33 38.48 -12.86
CA SER A 336 24.25 37.04 -12.48
C SER A 336 22.86 36.40 -12.62
N LYS A 337 22.09 36.67 -13.69
CA LYS A 337 20.79 35.98 -13.92
C LYS A 337 20.55 35.42 -15.32
N LEU A 338 21.61 35.10 -16.07
CA LEU A 338 21.50 34.52 -17.42
C LEU A 338 22.29 33.21 -17.67
N SER A 339 22.83 32.54 -16.64
CA SER A 339 23.56 31.25 -16.83
C SER A 339 22.79 29.99 -16.41
N THR A 340 21.57 30.11 -15.86
CA THR A 340 20.85 28.95 -15.27
C THR A 340 19.86 28.26 -16.21
N LEU A 341 19.65 28.77 -17.43
CA LEU A 341 18.72 28.21 -18.42
C LEU A 341 19.39 27.38 -19.52
N ALA A 342 20.71 27.54 -19.74
CA ALA A 342 21.46 26.75 -20.71
C ALA A 342 21.95 25.39 -20.17
N LYS A 343 21.97 25.18 -18.85
CA LYS A 343 22.43 23.92 -18.22
C LYS A 343 21.35 22.84 -18.11
N LYS A 344 20.07 23.15 -18.38
CA LYS A 344 18.95 22.19 -18.31
C LYS A 344 18.63 21.47 -19.63
N ARG A 345 19.25 21.83 -20.75
CA ARG A 345 19.04 21.14 -22.05
C ARG A 345 20.04 20.03 -22.35
N LYS A 346 21.13 19.88 -21.57
CA LYS A 346 22.16 18.86 -21.81
C LYS A 346 22.06 17.61 -20.92
N ILE A 347 20.96 17.46 -20.17
CA ILE A 347 20.69 16.32 -19.27
C ILE A 347 19.55 15.41 -19.79
N CYS A 348 19.00 15.68 -20.98
CA CYS A 348 17.97 14.82 -21.61
C CYS A 348 18.47 13.84 -22.66
N GLU A 349 19.77 13.81 -23.01
CA GLU A 349 20.30 12.92 -24.06
C GLU A 349 21.09 11.70 -23.55
N VAL A 350 21.24 11.52 -22.24
CA VAL A 350 22.02 10.39 -21.68
C VAL A 350 21.15 9.19 -21.22
N LEU A 351 19.83 9.22 -21.46
CA LEU A 351 18.90 8.20 -20.96
C LEU A 351 18.32 7.22 -22.01
N ASN A 352 18.85 7.17 -23.23
CA ASN A 352 18.38 6.26 -24.29
C ASN A 352 19.45 5.24 -24.76
N GLY A 353 20.29 4.76 -23.84
CA GLY A 353 21.27 3.70 -24.14
C GLY A 353 21.09 2.47 -23.27
N CYS A 354 19.99 1.73 -23.45
CA CYS A 354 19.84 0.39 -22.86
C CYS A 354 19.88 -0.66 -23.99
N PRO A 355 20.93 -1.49 -24.09
CA PRO A 355 20.99 -2.53 -25.11
C PRO A 355 19.93 -3.62 -24.83
N PRO A 356 19.38 -4.27 -25.87
CA PRO A 356 18.39 -5.32 -25.69
C PRO A 356 19.00 -6.51 -24.93
N LEU A 357 18.27 -6.97 -23.90
CA LEU A 357 18.59 -8.15 -23.13
C LEU A 357 18.69 -9.37 -24.05
N LYS A 358 19.91 -9.90 -24.22
CA LYS A 358 20.14 -11.21 -24.85
C LYS A 358 19.41 -12.27 -24.03
N LYS A 359 18.56 -13.05 -24.70
CA LYS A 359 17.86 -14.20 -24.13
C LYS A 359 18.88 -15.17 -23.55
N TYR A 360 18.88 -15.35 -22.23
CA TYR A 360 19.59 -16.45 -21.58
C TYR A 360 18.90 -17.75 -21.97
N ARG A 361 19.51 -18.49 -22.91
CA ARG A 361 19.10 -19.84 -23.27
C ARG A 361 19.58 -20.76 -22.13
N ARG A 362 18.65 -21.46 -21.47
CA ARG A 362 18.99 -22.54 -20.52
C ARG A 362 19.84 -23.58 -21.25
N SER A 363 21.13 -23.66 -20.89
CA SER A 363 21.99 -24.79 -21.27
C SER A 363 21.58 -25.98 -20.42
N THR A 364 21.20 -27.05 -21.10
CA THR A 364 20.94 -28.38 -20.55
C THR A 364 22.22 -29.00 -19.98
N ALA A 365 22.03 -29.80 -18.94
CA ALA A 365 22.96 -30.64 -18.22
C ALA A 365 24.23 -31.10 -18.98
N ALA A 366 25.38 -30.89 -18.36
CA ALA A 366 26.59 -31.66 -18.63
C ALA A 366 26.80 -32.65 -17.48
N ALA A 367 27.06 -33.90 -17.86
CA ALA A 367 27.23 -35.06 -17.00
C ALA A 367 28.46 -34.95 -16.08
N VAL A 368 28.32 -35.52 -14.88
CA VAL A 368 29.38 -35.76 -13.91
C VAL A 368 30.24 -36.95 -14.40
N PRO A 369 31.58 -36.84 -14.50
CA PRO A 369 32.42 -38.01 -14.59
C PRO A 369 32.75 -38.52 -13.18
N SER A 370 32.34 -39.75 -12.92
CA SER A 370 32.78 -40.56 -11.79
C SER A 370 34.28 -40.85 -11.92
N GLY A 371 35.09 -40.25 -11.06
CA GLY A 371 36.51 -40.53 -10.93
C GLY A 371 36.78 -41.31 -9.66
N VAL A 372 37.08 -42.60 -9.83
CA VAL A 372 37.63 -43.53 -8.85
C VAL A 372 39.01 -43.04 -8.39
N VAL A 373 39.28 -43.09 -7.08
CA VAL A 373 40.65 -43.08 -6.55
C VAL A 373 40.75 -44.19 -5.50
N ASN A 374 41.77 -45.03 -5.71
CA ASN A 374 42.20 -46.14 -4.85
C ASN A 374 42.60 -45.69 -3.45
#